data_AF-A0A7S0N156-F1
#
_entry.id   AF-A0A7S0N156-F1
#
_cell.length_a   1.000
_cell.length_b   1.000
_cell.length_c   1.000
_cell.angle_alpha   90.00
_cell.angle_beta   90.00
_cell.angle_gamma   90.00
#
_symmetry.space_group_name_H-M   'P 1'
#
loop_
_entity.id
_entity.type
_entity.pdbx_description
1 polymer ?
#
loop_
_entity_poly.entity_id
_entity_poly.type
_entity_poly.pdbx_seq_one_letter_code
_entity_poly.pdbx_strand_id
1 'polypeptide(L)'
;AGPRGRRFRRPAGRVRVLLCLVYCGSMHEAKARGDGWTAAPPPTPAQQAAHGVTRFDSVLGQSKAGGGLLDSRELVVFDPAQILPIAVVTYRHADACTCSRCANP
;
A
#
# COMPACT_ATOMS: atom_id res chain seq x y z
N ALA A 1 4.72 -3.64 -5.63
CA ALA A 1 4.63 -2.94 -6.95
C ALA A 1 4.98 -3.89 -8.11
N GLY A 2 4.09 -4.04 -9.11
CA GLY A 2 4.21 -5.01 -10.22
C GLY A 2 5.36 -4.76 -11.23
N PRO A 3 5.39 -5.44 -12.39
CA PRO A 3 6.46 -5.30 -13.38
C PRO A 3 6.61 -3.87 -13.91
N ARG A 4 7.84 -3.33 -14.04
CA ARG A 4 8.10 -1.93 -14.42
C ARG A 4 7.35 -1.49 -15.69
N GLY A 5 7.31 -2.31 -16.74
CA GLY A 5 6.63 -2.00 -18.01
C GLY A 5 5.09 -2.01 -17.97
N ARG A 6 4.50 -2.41 -16.83
CA ARG A 6 3.04 -2.34 -16.55
C ARG A 6 2.70 -1.30 -15.48
N ARG A 7 3.70 -0.65 -14.88
CA ARG A 7 3.45 0.46 -13.96
C ARG A 7 3.06 1.69 -14.77
N PHE A 8 2.17 2.52 -14.22
CA PHE A 8 1.86 3.86 -14.71
C PHE A 8 1.23 4.01 -16.10
N ARG A 9 0.81 2.94 -16.79
CA ARG A 9 0.07 3.13 -18.05
C ARG A 9 -1.28 3.79 -17.81
N ARG A 10 -1.58 4.85 -18.57
CA ARG A 10 -2.91 5.46 -18.62
C ARG A 10 -3.92 4.38 -19.03
N PRO A 11 -4.89 4.02 -18.17
CA PRO A 11 -5.95 3.12 -18.57
C PRO A 11 -6.82 3.81 -19.62
N ALA A 12 -7.06 3.13 -20.74
CA ALA A 12 -7.84 3.67 -21.86
C ALA A 12 -9.34 3.84 -21.53
N GLY A 13 -9.81 3.22 -20.43
CA GLY A 13 -11.21 3.20 -20.03
C GLY A 13 -11.46 3.62 -18.58
N ARG A 14 -12.63 3.24 -18.07
CA ARG A 14 -12.99 3.47 -16.66
C ARG A 14 -12.14 2.58 -15.75
N VAL A 15 -11.75 3.13 -14.62
CA VAL A 15 -11.01 2.47 -13.54
C VAL A 15 -11.96 2.31 -12.35
N ARG A 16 -11.82 1.20 -11.64
CA ARG A 16 -12.54 0.94 -10.39
C ARG A 16 -11.54 0.88 -9.25
N VAL A 17 -11.80 1.62 -8.18
CA VAL A 17 -11.03 1.55 -6.93
C VAL A 17 -11.98 1.26 -5.79
N LEU A 18 -11.50 0.51 -4.80
CA LEU A 18 -12.22 0.28 -3.56
C LEU A 18 -11.81 1.35 -2.55
N LEU A 19 -12.81 1.99 -1.96
CA LEU A 19 -12.64 2.75 -0.73
C LEU A 19 -12.99 1.83 0.43
N CYS A 20 -12.04 1.64 1.34
CA CYS A 20 -12.20 0.74 2.48
C CYS A 20 -11.91 1.48 3.78
N LEU A 21 -12.63 1.11 4.85
CA LEU A 21 -12.14 1.28 6.22
C LEU A 21 -11.16 0.15 6.50
N VAL A 22 -10.02 0.48 7.11
CA VAL A 22 -8.97 -0.49 7.43
C VAL A 22 -8.62 -0.40 8.91
N TYR A 23 -8.86 -1.48 9.64
CA TYR A 23 -8.58 -1.61 11.07
C TYR A 23 -7.11 -1.97 11.29
N CYS A 24 -6.28 -0.95 11.51
CA CYS A 24 -4.82 -1.09 11.51
C CYS A 24 -4.24 -1.69 12.80
N GLY A 25 -4.97 -1.64 13.92
CA GLY A 25 -4.46 -2.10 15.22
C GLY A 25 -3.14 -1.42 15.59
N SER A 26 -2.22 -2.19 16.18
CA SER A 26 -0.84 -1.75 16.40
C SER A 26 -0.08 -1.76 15.07
N MET A 27 0.54 -0.64 14.71
CA MET A 27 1.13 -0.46 13.38
C MET A 27 2.65 -0.33 13.46
N HIS A 28 3.35 -1.07 12.62
CA HIS A 28 4.80 -0.96 12.45
C HIS A 28 5.15 -0.05 11.27
N GLU A 29 6.04 0.92 11.47
CA GLU A 29 6.51 1.80 10.40
C GLU A 29 7.73 1.22 9.69
N ALA A 30 7.57 0.92 8.39
CA ALA A 30 8.67 0.46 7.55
C ALA A 30 9.28 1.65 6.76
N LYS A 31 10.56 1.94 6.99
CA LYS A 31 11.27 3.05 6.33
C LYS A 31 12.31 2.58 5.33
N ALA A 32 12.96 1.43 5.56
CA ALA A 32 13.96 0.86 4.67
C ALA A 32 13.52 -0.47 4.03
N ARG A 33 14.34 -0.98 3.11
CA ARG A 33 14.16 -2.32 2.54
C ARG A 33 14.43 -3.35 3.63
N GLY A 34 13.49 -4.26 3.85
CA GLY A 34 13.59 -5.26 4.91
C GLY A 34 12.88 -4.87 6.19
N ASP A 35 12.50 -3.60 6.36
CA ASP A 35 11.67 -3.15 7.50
C ASP A 35 10.18 -3.45 7.28
N GLY A 36 9.80 -3.79 6.05
CA GLY A 36 8.41 -4.06 5.67
C GLY A 36 8.15 -5.53 5.39
N TRP A 37 6.96 -6.00 5.74
CA TRP A 37 6.48 -7.33 5.39
C TRP A 37 5.56 -7.25 4.18
N THR A 38 5.88 -7.97 3.10
CA THR A 38 5.15 -7.86 1.82
C THR A 38 4.41 -9.14 1.42
N ALA A 39 4.33 -10.16 2.29
CA ALA A 39 3.82 -11.47 1.91
C ALA A 39 2.86 -12.07 2.94
N ALA A 40 1.94 -12.90 2.44
CA ALA A 40 1.30 -13.92 3.26
C ALA A 40 2.24 -15.15 3.36
N PRO A 41 2.30 -15.85 4.51
CA PRO A 41 1.49 -15.63 5.72
C PRO A 41 1.91 -14.40 6.55
N PRO A 42 1.04 -13.92 7.47
CA PRO A 42 1.40 -12.89 8.46
C PRO A 42 2.69 -13.27 9.20
N PRO A 43 3.51 -12.30 9.62
CA PRO A 43 4.70 -12.61 10.42
C PRO A 43 4.27 -13.18 11.77
N THR A 44 4.84 -14.31 12.16
CA THR A 44 4.64 -14.90 13.49
C THR A 44 5.15 -13.97 14.58
N PRO A 45 4.67 -14.05 15.83
CA PRO A 45 5.19 -13.23 16.93
C PRO A 45 6.71 -13.33 17.09
N ALA A 46 7.31 -14.49 16.87
CA ALA A 46 8.76 -14.68 16.90
C ALA A 46 9.48 -13.90 15.77
N GLN A 47 8.90 -13.85 14.57
CA GLN A 47 9.43 -13.06 13.47
C GLN A 47 9.28 -11.56 13.73
N GLN A 48 8.17 -11.13 14.35
CA GLN A 48 7.98 -9.74 14.74
C GLN A 48 9.00 -9.30 15.81
N ALA A 49 9.28 -10.16 16.79
CA ALA A 49 10.28 -9.92 17.84
C ALA A 49 11.69 -9.75 17.26
N ALA A 50 12.04 -10.44 16.16
CA ALA A 50 13.33 -10.28 15.48
C ALA A 50 13.53 -8.88 14.88
N HIS A 51 12.45 -8.12 14.66
CA HIS A 51 12.51 -6.71 14.25
C HIS A 51 12.50 -5.75 15.45
N GLY A 52 12.66 -6.25 16.69
CA GLY A 52 12.62 -5.43 17.91
C GLY A 52 11.23 -4.87 18.23
N VAL A 53 10.18 -5.44 17.65
CA VAL A 53 8.79 -5.01 17.85
C VAL A 53 8.06 -6.10 18.63
N THR A 54 7.38 -5.72 19.71
CA THR A 54 6.66 -6.64 20.59
C THR A 54 5.51 -7.34 19.86
N ARG A 55 4.70 -6.57 19.12
CA ARG A 55 3.62 -7.08 18.25
C ARG A 55 3.08 -5.97 17.34
N PHE A 56 2.74 -6.27 16.09
CA PHE A 56 1.98 -5.39 15.21
C PHE A 56 0.95 -6.16 14.38
N ASP A 57 -0.14 -5.48 14.04
CA ASP A 57 -1.28 -5.98 13.28
C ASP A 57 -1.31 -5.43 11.84
N SER A 58 -0.49 -4.40 11.56
CA SER A 58 -0.33 -3.81 10.23
C SER A 58 1.05 -3.16 10.05
N VAL A 59 1.41 -2.89 8.79
CA VAL A 59 2.65 -2.20 8.41
C VAL A 59 2.33 -0.98 7.57
N LEU A 60 2.89 0.16 7.95
CA LEU A 60 2.87 1.39 7.17
C LEU A 60 4.24 1.63 6.54
N GLY A 61 4.32 1.42 5.23
CA GLY A 61 5.47 1.84 4.43
C GLY A 61 5.49 3.36 4.31
N GLN A 62 6.58 3.99 4.75
CA GLN A 62 6.72 5.45 4.68
C GLN A 62 7.18 5.92 3.30
N SER A 63 6.64 7.06 2.90
CA SER A 63 7.12 7.77 1.71
C SER A 63 8.46 8.47 1.96
N LYS A 64 9.16 8.90 0.91
CA LYS A 64 10.38 9.71 0.98
C LYS A 64 10.20 10.97 1.83
N ALA A 65 9.05 11.63 1.72
CA ALA A 65 8.71 12.79 2.57
C ALA A 65 8.60 12.43 4.07
N GLY A 66 8.29 11.17 4.39
CA GLY A 66 8.27 10.62 5.75
C GLY A 66 9.57 9.92 6.16
N GLY A 67 10.66 10.11 5.42
CA GLY A 67 11.95 9.46 5.68
C GLY A 67 12.02 7.99 5.27
N GLY A 68 11.06 7.51 4.48
CA GLY A 68 11.05 6.16 3.92
C GLY A 68 11.55 6.10 2.47
N LEU A 69 11.33 4.97 1.81
CA LEU A 69 11.79 4.73 0.43
C LEU A 69 10.69 4.86 -0.64
N LEU A 70 9.42 4.91 -0.24
CA LEU A 70 8.30 4.87 -1.18
C LEU A 70 7.98 6.24 -1.77
N ASP A 71 7.37 6.27 -2.96
CA ASP A 71 6.89 7.52 -3.54
C ASP A 71 5.60 8.02 -2.83
N SER A 72 4.82 7.10 -2.26
CA SER A 72 3.64 7.37 -1.43
C SER A 72 3.60 6.42 -0.24
N ARG A 73 2.85 6.77 0.81
CA ARG A 73 2.61 5.83 1.91
C ARG A 73 1.81 4.62 1.41
N GLU A 74 2.16 3.43 1.87
CA GLU A 74 1.47 2.18 1.54
C GLU A 74 1.14 1.44 2.84
N LEU A 75 -0.08 0.93 2.97
CA LEU A 75 -0.52 0.17 4.14
C LEU A 75 -0.67 -1.30 3.76
N VAL A 76 -0.16 -2.18 4.62
CA VAL A 76 -0.31 -3.64 4.53
C VAL A 76 -1.02 -4.15 5.78
N VAL A 77 -2.09 -4.91 5.58
CA VAL A 77 -2.75 -5.70 6.63
C VAL A 77 -2.64 -7.18 6.26
N PHE A 78 -2.67 -8.04 7.28
CA PHE A 78 -2.43 -9.47 7.09
C PHE A 78 -3.71 -10.31 7.20
N ASP A 79 -4.71 -9.81 7.91
CA ASP A 79 -6.01 -10.45 8.04
C ASP A 79 -7.04 -9.70 7.18
N PRO A 80 -7.68 -10.37 6.21
CA PRO A 80 -8.78 -9.80 5.43
C PRO A 80 -9.92 -9.23 6.29
N ALA A 81 -10.15 -9.76 7.49
CA ALA A 81 -11.16 -9.25 8.43
C ALA A 81 -10.88 -7.81 8.91
N GLN A 82 -9.65 -7.32 8.75
CA GLN A 82 -9.30 -5.92 9.02
C GLN A 82 -9.81 -4.94 7.95
N ILE A 83 -10.42 -5.42 6.87
CA ILE A 83 -10.85 -4.58 5.74
C ILE A 83 -12.37 -4.59 5.62
N LEU A 84 -12.98 -3.41 5.65
CA LEU A 84 -14.39 -3.21 5.35
C LEU A 84 -14.53 -2.35 4.08
N PRO A 85 -14.87 -2.92 2.92
CA PRO A 85 -15.17 -2.16 1.71
C PRO A 85 -16.41 -1.30 1.89
N ILE A 86 -16.29 0.01 1.71
CA ILE A 86 -17.39 0.97 1.88
C ILE A 86 -17.99 1.35 0.53
N ALA A 87 -17.15 1.51 -0.49
CA ALA A 87 -17.62 1.94 -1.81
C ALA A 87 -16.70 1.43 -2.92
N VAL A 88 -17.29 1.27 -4.10
CA VAL A 88 -16.56 1.08 -5.36
C VAL A 88 -16.66 2.39 -6.13
N VAL A 89 -15.55 3.13 -6.21
CA VAL A 89 -15.49 4.37 -6.99
C VAL A 89 -15.09 4.02 -8.41
N THR A 90 -15.97 4.34 -9.36
CA THR A 90 -15.66 4.21 -10.79
C THR A 90 -15.34 5.59 -11.34
N TYR A 91 -14.14 5.76 -11.89
CA TYR A 91 -13.68 7.04 -12.43
C TYR A 91 -12.95 6.85 -13.76
N ARG A 92 -12.73 7.94 -14.49
CA ARG A 92 -11.88 7.98 -15.69
C ARG A 92 -10.95 9.19 -15.57
N HIS A 93 -9.72 9.05 -16.06
CA HIS A 93 -8.81 10.18 -16.19
C HIS A 93 -9.32 11.13 -17.27
N ALA A 94 -9.47 12.42 -16.93
CA ALA A 94 -9.74 13.48 -17.89
C ALA A 94 -8.62 13.55 -18.94
N ASP A 95 -8.92 14.12 -20.11
CA ASP A 95 -7.94 14.17 -21.21
C ASP A 95 -6.75 15.08 -20.89
N ALA A 96 -6.95 16.09 -20.03
CA ALA A 96 -5.91 16.96 -19.50
C ALA A 96 -5.29 16.45 -18.17
N CYS A 97 -5.48 15.18 -17.80
CA CYS A 97 -4.95 14.67 -16.53
C CYS A 97 -3.42 14.64 -16.52
N THR A 98 -2.81 15.20 -15.48
CA THR A 98 -1.35 15.29 -15.30
C THR A 98 -0.84 14.44 -14.14
N CYS A 99 -1.62 13.46 -13.68
CA CYS A 99 -1.17 12.58 -12.59
C CYS A 99 0.01 11.70 -13.03
N SER A 100 0.66 11.04 -12.08
CA SER A 100 1.83 10.17 -12.33
C SER A 100 1.59 9.03 -13.33
N ARG A 101 0.33 8.66 -13.61
CA ARG A 101 -0.05 7.67 -14.64
C ARG A 101 -0.33 8.26 -16.02
N CYS A 102 -0.52 9.57 -16.11
CA CYS A 102 -0.83 10.25 -17.37
C CYS A 102 0.33 11.11 -17.85
N ALA A 103 1.17 11.61 -16.94
CA ALA A 103 2.35 12.41 -17.26
C ALA A 103 3.56 11.58 -17.77
N ASN A 104 3.59 10.26 -17.51
CA ASN A 104 4.64 9.35 -17.98
C ASN A 104 4.03 8.25 -18.87
N PRO A 105 3.80 8.51 -20.17
CA PRO A 105 3.20 7.55 -21.11
C PRO A 105 4.09 6.34 -21.40
#